data_AF-A0A507EJW2-F1
#
_entry.id   AF-A0A507EJW2-F1
#
_cell.length_a   1.000
_cell.length_b   1.000
_cell.length_c   1.000
_cell.angle_alpha   90.00
_cell.angle_beta   90.00
_cell.angle_gamma   90.00
#
_symmetry.space_group_name_H-M   'P 1'
#
loop_
_entity.id
_entity.type
_entity.pdbx_description
1 polymer ?
#
loop_
_entity_poly.entity_id
_entity_poly.type
_entity_poly.pdbx_seq_one_letter_code
_entity_poly.pdbx_strand_id
1 'polypeptide(L)'
;MQSFFDPVVDQILRLIEKQLDPCPGKRCNKLFLIGGFSASPYLRKAISDKFSERFDNVILPMDPGAAIVQGAVLYGLNPDSIQARRSRYSYGMKLCASEAEYGRKSRKASNHSDIFINQETNESMVTMVHPVMIANQLVDIDDFYSTKCFPLYSYQLGVNIEISATAATIDRETSYSDVRGNFVLGTQMVEGIPRSGDRSITTYFYFGLTELTVIAKVNATGAEKRQIVNFTAR
;
A
#
# COMPACT_ATOMS: atom_id res chain seq x y z
N MET A 1 -4.37 -34.18 -19.84
CA MET A 1 -3.46 -33.06 -19.52
C MET A 1 -4.23 -31.78 -19.21
N GLN A 2 -5.29 -31.42 -19.94
CA GLN A 2 -6.15 -30.26 -19.59
C GLN A 2 -6.66 -30.32 -18.15
N SER A 3 -7.24 -31.46 -17.74
CA SER A 3 -7.75 -31.69 -16.38
C SER A 3 -6.76 -31.42 -15.23
N PHE A 4 -5.46 -31.51 -15.51
CA PHE A 4 -4.42 -31.16 -14.53
C PHE A 4 -4.32 -29.64 -14.31
N PHE A 5 -4.58 -28.85 -15.35
CA PHE A 5 -4.50 -27.38 -15.33
C PHE A 5 -5.83 -26.69 -15.01
N ASP A 6 -6.95 -27.41 -15.02
CA ASP A 6 -8.29 -26.85 -14.72
C ASP A 6 -8.30 -25.99 -13.45
N PRO A 7 -7.72 -26.41 -12.30
CA PRO A 7 -7.77 -25.59 -11.08
C PRO A 7 -7.07 -24.22 -11.25
N VAL A 8 -5.97 -24.19 -12.02
CA VAL A 8 -5.19 -22.98 -12.29
C VAL A 8 -5.93 -22.08 -13.28
N VAL A 9 -6.52 -22.67 -14.33
CA VAL A 9 -7.32 -21.92 -15.31
C VAL A 9 -8.54 -21.30 -14.63
N ASP A 10 -9.27 -22.06 -13.81
CA ASP A 10 -10.43 -21.55 -13.07
C ASP A 10 -10.06 -20.43 -12.10
N GLN A 11 -8.88 -20.52 -11.48
CA GLN A 11 -8.37 -19.43 -10.66
C GLN A 11 -8.10 -18.17 -11.49
N ILE A 12 -7.45 -18.30 -12.66
CA ILE A 12 -7.21 -17.16 -13.56
C ILE A 12 -8.53 -16.53 -14.00
N LEU A 13 -9.50 -17.33 -14.42
CA LEU A 13 -10.82 -16.83 -14.84
C LEU A 13 -11.54 -16.10 -13.70
N ARG A 14 -11.47 -16.60 -12.46
CA ARG A 14 -12.03 -15.88 -11.30
C ARG A 14 -11.33 -14.56 -11.01
N LEU A 15 -10.00 -14.52 -11.17
CA LEU A 15 -9.24 -13.29 -10.99
C LEU A 15 -9.58 -12.25 -12.07
N ILE A 16 -9.72 -12.66 -13.33
CA ILE A 16 -10.15 -11.76 -14.42
C ILE A 16 -11.54 -11.17 -14.11
N GLU A 17 -12.51 -12.00 -13.69
CA GLU A 17 -13.85 -11.50 -13.34
C GLU A 17 -13.78 -10.46 -12.21
N LYS A 18 -13.01 -10.73 -11.15
CA LYS A 18 -12.84 -9.80 -10.03
C LYS A 18 -12.23 -8.46 -10.45
N GLN A 19 -11.33 -8.46 -11.43
CA GLN A 19 -10.74 -7.23 -11.96
C GLN A 19 -11.72 -6.43 -12.83
N LEU A 20 -12.78 -7.04 -13.36
CA LEU A 20 -13.82 -6.37 -14.13
C LEU A 20 -14.93 -5.76 -13.25
N ASP A 21 -15.06 -6.19 -11.99
CA ASP A 21 -16.05 -5.64 -11.06
C ASP A 21 -16.04 -4.11 -10.93
N PRO A 22 -14.88 -3.41 -10.83
CA PRO A 22 -14.84 -1.96 -10.77
C PRO A 22 -15.07 -1.26 -12.14
N CYS A 23 -15.11 -2.00 -13.25
CA CYS A 23 -15.26 -1.40 -14.58
C CYS A 23 -16.74 -1.09 -14.89
N PRO A 24 -17.05 0.08 -15.48
CA PRO A 24 -18.40 0.39 -15.94
C PRO A 24 -18.94 -0.68 -16.90
N GLY A 25 -20.14 -1.19 -16.63
CA GLY A 25 -20.73 -2.31 -17.38
C GLY A 25 -19.92 -3.62 -17.29
N LYS A 26 -18.90 -3.65 -16.42
CA LYS A 26 -17.90 -4.70 -16.30
C LYS A 26 -17.19 -5.05 -17.63
N ARG A 27 -17.03 -4.08 -18.53
CA ARG A 27 -16.39 -4.24 -19.85
C ARG A 27 -15.07 -3.47 -19.93
N CYS A 28 -14.15 -3.98 -20.74
CA CYS A 28 -12.86 -3.36 -21.05
C CYS A 28 -12.58 -3.45 -22.56
N ASN A 29 -11.84 -2.49 -23.13
CA ASN A 29 -11.60 -2.51 -24.57
C ASN A 29 -10.59 -3.58 -25.01
N LYS A 30 -9.56 -3.85 -24.18
CA LYS A 30 -8.46 -4.74 -24.55
C LYS A 30 -8.05 -5.61 -23.37
N LEU A 31 -7.75 -6.88 -23.65
CA LEU A 31 -7.11 -7.82 -22.75
C LEU A 31 -5.80 -8.28 -23.37
N PHE A 32 -4.67 -7.99 -22.73
CA PHE A 32 -3.35 -8.45 -23.18
C PHE A 32 -2.96 -9.74 -22.44
N LEU A 33 -2.60 -10.78 -23.20
CA LEU A 33 -2.18 -12.07 -22.70
C LEU A 33 -0.66 -12.18 -22.67
N ILE A 34 -0.04 -11.91 -21.52
CA ILE A 34 1.43 -11.89 -21.34
C ILE A 34 1.94 -13.06 -20.49
N GLY A 35 3.21 -13.43 -20.65
CA GLY A 35 3.88 -14.55 -19.98
C GLY A 35 3.74 -15.88 -20.74
N GLY A 36 4.66 -16.82 -20.49
CA GLY A 36 4.72 -18.07 -21.27
C GLY A 36 3.43 -18.92 -21.23
N PHE A 37 2.70 -18.91 -20.11
CA PHE A 37 1.44 -19.66 -20.00
C PHE A 37 0.30 -19.06 -20.84
N SER A 38 0.40 -17.79 -21.22
CA SER A 38 -0.60 -17.10 -22.05
C SER A 38 -0.66 -17.64 -23.48
N ALA A 39 0.43 -18.27 -23.95
CA ALA A 39 0.49 -18.94 -25.25
C ALA A 39 -0.34 -20.25 -25.27
N SER A 40 -0.76 -20.77 -24.11
CA SER A 40 -1.57 -21.99 -24.00
C SER A 40 -2.88 -21.88 -24.77
N PRO A 41 -3.12 -22.72 -25.80
CA PRO A 41 -4.40 -22.74 -26.50
C PRO A 41 -5.58 -23.03 -25.57
N TYR A 42 -5.35 -23.83 -24.52
CA TYR A 42 -6.37 -24.16 -23.54
C TYR A 42 -6.81 -22.94 -22.74
N LEU A 43 -5.86 -22.19 -22.16
CA LEU A 43 -6.16 -20.97 -21.40
C LEU A 43 -6.85 -19.92 -22.29
N ARG A 44 -6.35 -19.72 -23.51
CA ARG A 44 -6.94 -18.75 -24.45
C ARG A 44 -8.37 -19.08 -24.80
N LYS A 45 -8.66 -20.36 -25.07
CA LYS A 45 -10.02 -20.81 -25.34
C LYS A 45 -10.93 -20.57 -24.13
N ALA A 46 -10.49 -20.96 -22.93
CA ALA A 46 -11.28 -20.74 -21.71
C ALA A 46 -11.57 -19.25 -21.42
N ILE A 47 -10.60 -18.37 -21.67
CA ILE A 47 -10.79 -16.91 -21.55
C ILE A 47 -11.79 -16.42 -22.61
N SER A 48 -11.62 -16.83 -23.86
CA SER A 48 -12.50 -16.43 -24.96
C SER A 48 -13.95 -16.88 -24.72
N ASP A 49 -14.14 -18.14 -24.32
CA ASP A 49 -15.45 -18.74 -24.08
C ASP A 49 -16.19 -18.02 -22.94
N LYS A 50 -15.48 -17.55 -21.92
CA LYS A 50 -16.08 -16.88 -20.75
C LYS A 50 -16.26 -15.37 -20.91
N PHE A 51 -15.39 -14.71 -21.67
CA PHE A 51 -15.28 -13.25 -21.66
C PHE A 51 -15.40 -12.57 -23.04
N SER A 52 -15.83 -13.29 -24.07
CA SER A 52 -16.00 -12.77 -25.44
C SER A 52 -16.81 -11.46 -25.54
N GLU A 53 -17.84 -11.29 -24.70
CA GLU A 53 -18.68 -10.08 -24.68
C GLU A 53 -18.11 -8.95 -23.78
N ARG A 54 -17.15 -9.29 -22.92
CA ARG A 54 -16.60 -8.42 -21.88
C ARG A 54 -15.35 -7.67 -22.35
N PHE A 55 -14.72 -8.15 -23.41
CA PHE A 55 -13.55 -7.53 -24.04
C PHE A 55 -13.80 -7.28 -25.53
N ASP A 56 -13.49 -6.09 -26.03
CA ASP A 56 -13.58 -5.85 -27.49
C ASP A 56 -12.45 -6.58 -28.24
N ASN A 57 -11.27 -6.73 -27.62
CA ASN A 57 -10.12 -7.43 -28.21
C ASN A 57 -9.31 -8.22 -27.17
N VAL A 58 -9.04 -9.50 -27.45
CA VAL A 58 -8.05 -10.31 -26.71
C VAL A 58 -6.78 -10.40 -27.54
N ILE A 59 -5.69 -9.80 -27.04
CA ILE A 59 -4.45 -9.60 -27.78
C ILE A 59 -3.35 -10.47 -27.19
N LEU A 60 -2.75 -11.32 -28.04
CA LEU A 60 -1.52 -12.05 -27.73
C LEU A 60 -0.34 -11.35 -28.43
N PRO A 61 0.62 -10.77 -27.68
CA PRO A 61 1.82 -10.20 -28.28
C PRO A 61 2.61 -11.23 -29.10
N MET A 62 3.46 -10.76 -30.03
CA MET A 62 4.30 -11.64 -30.85
C MET A 62 5.20 -12.55 -30.00
N ASP A 63 5.78 -11.99 -28.94
CA ASP A 63 6.48 -12.75 -27.90
C ASP A 63 5.87 -12.43 -26.53
N PRO A 64 4.90 -13.23 -26.08
CA PRO A 64 4.28 -13.04 -24.76
C PRO A 64 5.27 -13.24 -23.62
N GLY A 65 6.32 -14.06 -23.81
CA GLY A 65 7.34 -14.33 -22.81
C GLY A 65 8.27 -13.14 -22.59
N ALA A 66 8.63 -12.44 -23.67
CA ALA A 66 9.50 -11.26 -23.61
C ALA A 66 8.74 -9.94 -23.36
N ALA A 67 7.42 -9.90 -23.51
CA ALA A 67 6.62 -8.66 -23.41
C ALA A 67 6.88 -7.84 -22.13
N ILE A 68 7.10 -8.50 -20.98
CA ILE A 68 7.41 -7.85 -19.70
C ILE A 68 8.77 -7.14 -19.78
N VAL A 69 9.81 -7.84 -20.25
CA VAL A 69 11.18 -7.29 -20.34
C VAL A 69 11.25 -6.19 -21.39
N GLN A 70 10.57 -6.37 -22.53
CA GLN A 70 10.45 -5.33 -23.55
C GLN A 70 9.80 -4.06 -22.99
N GLY A 71 8.71 -4.21 -22.24
CA GLY A 71 8.07 -3.09 -21.54
C GLY A 71 9.01 -2.41 -20.54
N ALA A 72 9.81 -3.18 -19.80
CA ALA A 72 10.80 -2.64 -18.87
C ALA A 72 11.92 -1.85 -19.58
N VAL A 73 12.38 -2.30 -20.74
CA VAL A 73 13.37 -1.57 -21.54
C VAL A 73 12.77 -0.27 -22.11
N LEU A 74 11.58 -0.35 -22.70
CA LEU A 74 10.86 0.84 -23.19
C LEU A 74 10.65 1.86 -22.08
N TYR A 75 10.31 1.39 -20.88
CA TYR A 75 10.20 2.20 -19.70
C TYR A 75 11.53 2.84 -19.29
N GLY A 76 12.63 2.09 -19.27
CA GLY A 76 13.96 2.64 -18.97
C GLY A 76 14.41 3.72 -19.95
N LEU A 77 13.94 3.65 -21.21
CA LEU A 77 14.18 4.68 -22.22
C LEU A 77 13.28 5.92 -22.05
N ASN A 78 12.07 5.75 -21.51
CA ASN A 78 11.13 6.83 -21.27
C ASN A 78 10.30 6.60 -19.98
N PRO A 79 10.83 6.96 -18.80
CA PRO A 79 10.15 6.75 -17.53
C PRO A 79 8.82 7.53 -17.41
N ASP A 80 8.72 8.67 -18.11
CA ASP A 80 7.55 9.56 -18.13
C ASP A 80 6.34 8.94 -18.87
N SER A 81 6.49 7.73 -19.42
CA SER A 81 5.41 6.97 -20.06
C SER A 81 4.37 6.42 -19.09
N ILE A 82 4.74 6.23 -17.81
CA ILE A 82 3.77 5.93 -16.75
C ILE A 82 3.12 7.26 -16.35
N GLN A 83 1.86 7.26 -15.94
CA GLN A 83 1.17 8.46 -15.46
C GLN A 83 0.76 8.33 -14.00
N ALA A 84 0.20 7.18 -13.66
CA ALA A 84 -0.25 6.87 -12.31
C ALA A 84 -0.26 5.35 -12.09
N ARG A 85 -0.41 4.95 -10.83
CA ARG A 85 -0.41 3.56 -10.40
C ARG A 85 -1.48 3.34 -9.35
N ARG A 86 -1.94 2.10 -9.18
CA ARG A 86 -2.78 1.76 -8.03
C ARG A 86 -1.94 1.15 -6.94
N SER A 87 -2.05 1.67 -5.73
CA SER A 87 -1.38 1.11 -4.56
C SER A 87 -1.87 -0.30 -4.29
N ARG A 88 -0.96 -1.28 -4.15
CA ARG A 88 -1.33 -2.68 -3.85
C ARG A 88 -1.79 -2.87 -2.41
N TYR A 89 -1.29 -2.03 -1.50
CA TYR A 89 -1.52 -2.14 -0.06
C TYR A 89 -2.04 -0.81 0.49
N SER A 90 -2.75 -0.87 1.61
CA SER A 90 -2.88 0.30 2.47
C SER A 90 -1.58 0.40 3.28
N TYR A 91 -1.01 1.60 3.34
CA TYR A 91 0.19 1.90 4.11
C TYR A 91 -0.19 2.82 5.27
N GLY A 92 0.42 2.61 6.43
CA GLY A 92 0.14 3.42 7.60
C GLY A 92 1.32 3.53 8.55
N MET A 93 1.18 4.44 9.51
CA MET A 93 2.10 4.60 10.62
C MET A 93 1.45 4.10 11.89
N LYS A 94 2.22 3.37 12.70
CA LYS A 94 1.82 3.05 14.07
C LYS A 94 1.95 4.31 14.92
N LEU A 95 0.82 4.80 15.42
CA LEU A 95 0.72 6.00 16.24
C LEU A 95 -0.06 5.71 17.52
N CYS A 96 0.05 6.62 18.48
CA CYS A 96 -0.77 6.62 19.69
C CYS A 96 -1.62 7.89 19.72
N ALA A 97 -2.86 7.77 20.17
CA ALA A 97 -3.76 8.89 20.45
C ALA A 97 -4.49 8.63 21.77
N SER A 98 -5.07 9.67 22.37
CA SER A 98 -5.95 9.42 23.51
C SER A 98 -7.16 8.61 23.06
N GLU A 99 -7.63 7.73 23.93
CA GLU A 99 -8.78 6.86 23.64
C GLU A 99 -10.01 7.68 23.28
N ALA A 100 -10.21 8.82 23.96
CA ALA A 100 -11.30 9.76 23.70
C ALA A 100 -11.19 10.44 22.33
N GLU A 101 -10.00 10.78 21.86
CA GLU A 101 -9.78 11.32 20.52
C GLU A 101 -9.98 10.24 19.45
N TYR A 102 -9.40 9.06 19.65
CA TYR A 102 -9.54 7.93 18.75
C TYR A 102 -11.01 7.54 18.55
N GLY A 103 -11.80 7.43 19.62
CA GLY A 103 -13.23 7.09 19.52
C GLY A 103 -14.02 8.09 18.67
N ARG A 104 -13.67 9.39 18.73
CA ARG A 104 -14.27 10.44 17.91
C ARG A 104 -13.90 10.31 16.43
N LYS A 105 -12.63 10.00 16.12
CA LYS A 105 -12.10 9.93 14.74
C LYS A 105 -12.43 8.61 14.05
N SER A 106 -12.18 7.48 14.70
CA SER A 106 -12.35 6.14 14.13
C SER A 106 -13.83 5.73 14.00
N ARG A 107 -14.70 6.29 14.84
CA ARG A 107 -16.10 5.88 15.02
C ARG A 107 -16.24 4.40 15.40
N LYS A 108 -15.21 3.84 16.05
CA LYS A 108 -15.18 2.49 16.60
C LYS A 108 -14.59 2.51 18.00
N ALA A 109 -15.01 1.55 18.82
CA ALA A 109 -14.35 1.32 20.10
C ALA A 109 -12.90 0.88 19.87
N SER A 110 -12.01 1.27 20.79
CA SER A 110 -10.63 0.79 20.82
C SER A 110 -10.59 -0.70 21.16
N ASN A 111 -9.65 -1.43 20.56
CA ASN A 111 -9.38 -2.80 20.99
C ASN A 111 -8.65 -2.77 22.35
N HIS A 112 -9.18 -3.49 23.35
CA HIS A 112 -8.63 -3.48 24.70
C HIS A 112 -7.15 -3.93 24.77
N SER A 113 -6.68 -4.74 23.83
CA SER A 113 -5.28 -5.16 23.75
C SER A 113 -4.33 -4.04 23.31
N ASP A 114 -4.84 -2.99 22.68
CA ASP A 114 -4.07 -1.85 22.19
C ASP A 114 -4.14 -0.63 23.13
N ILE A 115 -4.93 -0.72 24.21
CA ILE A 115 -5.10 0.35 25.21
C ILE A 115 -3.99 0.27 26.26
N PHE A 116 -3.42 1.42 26.60
CA PHE A 116 -2.44 1.55 27.67
C PHE A 116 -2.56 2.91 28.37
N ILE A 117 -2.03 3.03 29.58
CA ILE A 117 -2.01 4.30 30.32
C ILE A 117 -0.70 5.04 30.06
N ASN A 118 -0.79 6.30 29.66
CA ASN A 118 0.37 7.18 29.59
C ASN A 118 0.85 7.49 31.01
N GLN A 119 2.09 7.11 31.34
CA GLN A 119 2.65 7.24 32.69
C GLN A 119 2.91 8.69 33.12
N GLU A 120 2.99 9.64 32.19
CA GLU A 120 3.23 11.05 32.49
C GLU A 120 1.91 11.81 32.68
N THR A 121 0.94 11.59 31.81
CA THR A 121 -0.36 12.31 31.85
C THR A 121 -1.46 11.55 32.59
N ASN A 122 -1.24 10.26 32.88
CA ASN A 122 -2.23 9.33 33.42
C ASN A 122 -3.49 9.19 32.54
N GLU A 123 -3.37 9.48 31.24
CA GLU A 123 -4.45 9.38 30.27
C GLU A 123 -4.49 7.99 29.62
N SER A 124 -5.71 7.51 29.31
CA SER A 124 -5.91 6.30 28.50
C SER A 124 -5.58 6.59 27.04
N MET A 125 -4.63 5.82 26.49
CA MET A 125 -4.15 5.92 25.13
C MET A 125 -4.45 4.63 24.36
N VAL A 126 -4.52 4.73 23.04
CA VAL A 126 -4.67 3.57 22.15
C VAL A 126 -3.58 3.58 21.09
N THR A 127 -2.99 2.40 20.85
CA THR A 127 -2.07 2.16 19.73
C THR A 127 -2.88 1.84 18.48
N MET A 128 -2.65 2.58 17.41
CA MET A 128 -3.43 2.48 16.17
C MET A 128 -2.55 2.57 14.93
N VAL A 129 -3.08 2.09 13.80
CA VAL A 129 -2.53 2.39 12.48
C VAL A 129 -3.26 3.62 11.95
N HIS A 130 -2.50 4.69 11.72
CA HIS A 130 -2.96 5.86 11.00
C HIS A 130 -2.70 5.66 9.50
N PRO A 131 -3.77 5.55 8.67
CA PRO A 131 -3.60 5.31 7.24
C PRO A 131 -3.00 6.54 6.56
N VAL A 132 -2.02 6.29 5.69
CA VAL A 132 -1.37 7.31 4.85
C VAL A 132 -1.75 7.11 3.38
N MET A 133 -1.90 5.86 2.97
CA MET A 133 -2.27 5.46 1.61
C MET A 133 -3.26 4.32 1.70
N ILE A 134 -4.27 4.31 0.83
CA ILE A 134 -5.31 3.27 0.82
C ILE A 134 -5.04 2.27 -0.31
N ALA A 135 -5.27 0.98 -0.05
CA ALA A 135 -5.22 -0.04 -1.10
C ALA A 135 -6.15 0.32 -2.27
N ASN A 136 -5.66 0.10 -3.49
CA ASN A 136 -6.26 0.49 -4.78
C ASN A 136 -6.38 1.99 -5.04
N GLN A 137 -5.94 2.87 -4.14
CA GLN A 137 -5.88 4.31 -4.43
C GLN A 137 -4.95 4.58 -5.62
N LEU A 138 -5.33 5.52 -6.47
CA LEU A 138 -4.50 6.01 -7.56
C LEU A 138 -3.42 6.92 -7.00
N VAL A 139 -2.18 6.68 -7.39
CA VAL A 139 -0.98 7.40 -6.96
C VAL A 139 -0.33 7.96 -8.21
N ASP A 140 -0.26 9.28 -8.29
CA ASP A 140 0.41 9.98 -9.39
C ASP A 140 1.93 9.87 -9.25
N ILE A 141 2.64 10.08 -10.35
CA ILE A 141 4.11 10.10 -10.32
C ILE A 141 4.59 11.31 -9.51
N ASP A 142 5.64 11.09 -8.72
CA ASP A 142 6.26 12.07 -7.83
C ASP A 142 5.33 12.60 -6.72
N ASP A 143 4.13 12.02 -6.59
CA ASP A 143 3.22 12.34 -5.49
C ASP A 143 3.77 11.83 -4.17
N PHE A 144 3.46 12.56 -3.11
CA PHE A 144 3.86 12.20 -1.77
C PHE A 144 2.74 12.44 -0.77
N TYR A 145 2.70 11.55 0.20
CA TYR A 145 1.73 11.62 1.29
C TYR A 145 2.49 11.98 2.54
N SER A 146 1.89 12.77 3.41
CA SER A 146 2.54 13.13 4.66
C SER A 146 1.61 12.99 5.84
N THR A 147 2.18 12.60 6.97
CA THR A 147 1.49 12.62 8.25
C THR A 147 2.39 13.23 9.33
N LYS A 148 1.75 13.87 10.29
CA LYS A 148 2.41 14.60 11.37
C LYS A 148 2.17 13.87 12.67
N CYS A 149 3.23 13.63 13.44
CA CYS A 149 3.14 13.04 14.76
C CYS A 149 3.95 13.83 15.80
N PHE A 150 3.78 13.44 17.05
CA PHE A 150 4.42 14.04 18.21
C PHE A 150 4.98 12.94 19.10
N PRO A 151 6.06 13.21 19.87
CA PRO A 151 6.52 12.30 20.90
C PRO A 151 5.42 12.07 21.93
N LEU A 152 5.31 10.84 22.40
CA LEU A 152 4.33 10.44 23.41
C LEU A 152 4.62 11.06 24.79
N TYR A 153 5.90 11.28 25.10
CA TYR A 153 6.35 11.83 26.38
C TYR A 153 7.13 13.13 26.21
N SER A 154 7.08 14.01 27.21
CA SER A 154 7.76 15.31 27.20
C SER A 154 9.28 15.19 27.14
N TYR A 155 9.85 14.12 27.68
CA TYR A 155 11.30 13.90 27.78
C TYR A 155 11.92 13.23 26.55
N GLN A 156 11.13 12.75 25.59
CA GLN A 156 11.66 12.06 24.40
C GLN A 156 12.47 12.99 23.49
N LEU A 157 13.73 12.63 23.27
CA LEU A 157 14.62 13.31 22.31
C LEU A 157 14.73 12.58 20.97
N GLY A 158 14.09 11.41 20.89
CA GLY A 158 13.92 10.62 19.68
C GLY A 158 12.69 9.72 19.75
N VAL A 159 12.21 9.29 18.59
CA VAL A 159 11.04 8.42 18.43
C VAL A 159 11.30 7.33 17.39
N ASN A 160 10.70 6.15 17.61
CA ASN A 160 10.66 5.10 16.60
C ASN A 160 9.41 5.28 15.74
N ILE A 161 9.61 5.38 14.42
CA ILE A 161 8.53 5.45 13.44
C ILE A 161 8.45 4.08 12.77
N GLU A 162 7.36 3.38 13.06
CA GLU A 162 7.05 2.08 12.47
C GLU A 162 6.07 2.28 11.32
N ILE A 163 6.47 1.81 10.14
CA ILE A 163 5.68 1.83 8.92
C ILE A 163 5.12 0.42 8.72
N SER A 164 3.80 0.33 8.54
CA SER A 164 3.12 -0.94 8.30
C SER A 164 2.33 -0.91 6.99
N ALA A 165 2.03 -2.09 6.48
CA ALA A 165 1.18 -2.28 5.31
C ALA A 165 0.22 -3.45 5.49
N THR A 166 -0.90 -3.40 4.78
CA THR A 166 -1.88 -4.48 4.71
C THR A 166 -2.59 -4.50 3.36
N ALA A 167 -3.00 -5.70 2.91
CA ALA A 167 -3.84 -5.82 1.71
C ALA A 167 -5.30 -5.41 1.96
N ALA A 168 -5.70 -5.24 3.22
CA ALA A 168 -7.00 -4.72 3.58
C ALA A 168 -7.10 -3.21 3.29
N THR A 169 -8.30 -2.75 2.95
CA THR A 169 -8.59 -1.32 2.86
C THR A 169 -8.66 -0.73 4.26
N ILE A 170 -7.83 0.28 4.53
CA ILE A 170 -7.88 1.06 5.77
C ILE A 170 -8.01 2.53 5.39
N ASP A 171 -9.22 3.06 5.56
CA ASP A 171 -9.58 4.44 5.21
C ASP A 171 -9.64 5.37 6.43
N ARG A 172 -9.39 4.84 7.63
CA ARG A 172 -9.44 5.56 8.90
C ARG A 172 -8.51 4.94 9.94
N GLU A 173 -8.21 5.72 10.98
CA GLU A 173 -7.50 5.23 12.16
C GLU A 173 -8.17 3.96 12.70
N THR A 174 -7.38 2.91 12.85
CA THR A 174 -7.86 1.59 13.26
C THR A 174 -6.92 1.04 14.32
N SER A 175 -7.47 0.50 15.41
CA SER A 175 -6.70 -0.16 16.47
C SER A 175 -5.72 -1.15 15.85
N TYR A 176 -4.47 -1.12 16.31
CA TYR A 176 -3.37 -1.80 15.63
C TYR A 176 -3.63 -3.30 15.46
N SER A 177 -4.22 -3.95 16.47
CA SER A 177 -4.56 -5.36 16.49
C SER A 177 -5.79 -5.71 15.64
N ASP A 178 -6.62 -4.73 15.26
CA ASP A 178 -7.78 -4.93 14.38
C ASP A 178 -7.40 -4.92 12.89
N VAL A 179 -6.18 -4.50 12.55
CA VAL A 179 -5.71 -4.46 11.16
C VAL A 179 -5.40 -5.87 10.66
N ARG A 180 -6.37 -6.46 9.95
CA ARG A 180 -6.22 -7.80 9.36
C ARG A 180 -5.02 -7.84 8.41
N GLY A 181 -4.12 -8.80 8.65
CA GLY A 181 -2.95 -9.02 7.79
C GLY A 181 -1.95 -7.87 7.80
N ASN A 182 -1.93 -7.05 8.87
CA ASN A 182 -0.91 -6.03 9.06
C ASN A 182 0.49 -6.66 9.06
N PHE A 183 1.45 -5.97 8.46
CA PHE A 183 2.84 -6.33 8.61
C PHE A 183 3.73 -5.10 8.60
N VAL A 184 4.81 -5.16 9.38
CA VAL A 184 5.80 -4.09 9.46
C VAL A 184 6.67 -4.12 8.20
N LEU A 185 6.77 -2.97 7.54
CA LEU A 185 7.67 -2.73 6.42
C LEU A 185 9.05 -2.28 6.88
N GLY A 186 9.08 -1.50 7.96
CA GLY A 186 10.31 -0.97 8.51
C GLY A 186 10.07 -0.11 9.74
N THR A 187 11.11 0.03 10.54
CA THR A 187 11.15 0.94 11.68
C THR A 187 12.37 1.84 11.52
N GLN A 188 12.19 3.14 11.72
CA GLN A 188 13.29 4.11 11.71
C GLN A 188 13.29 4.93 13.00
N MET A 189 14.46 5.02 13.63
CA MET A 189 14.68 5.90 14.79
C MET A 189 15.04 7.30 14.29
N VAL A 190 14.27 8.29 14.74
CA VAL A 190 14.48 9.71 14.46
C VAL A 190 14.87 10.40 15.75
N GLU A 191 16.03 11.06 15.75
CA GLU A 191 16.56 11.80 16.90
C GLU A 191 16.60 13.31 16.61
N GLY A 192 17.09 14.10 17.56
CA GLY A 192 17.21 15.55 17.40
C GLY A 192 15.91 16.30 17.69
N ILE A 193 15.02 15.72 18.48
CA ILE A 193 13.81 16.37 18.97
C ILE A 193 14.19 17.32 20.11
N PRO A 194 13.83 18.61 20.05
CA PRO A 194 14.21 19.56 21.08
C PRO A 194 13.46 19.29 22.39
N ARG A 195 14.02 19.75 23.51
CA ARG A 195 13.37 19.67 24.83
C ARG A 195 12.15 20.57 24.97
N SER A 196 12.08 21.65 24.18
CA SER A 196 11.03 22.66 24.23
C SER A 196 10.75 23.23 22.85
N GLY A 197 9.58 23.86 22.68
CA GLY A 197 9.15 24.44 21.41
C GLY A 197 8.46 23.41 20.51
N ASP A 198 8.61 23.55 19.19
CA ASP A 198 8.02 22.61 18.24
C ASP A 198 8.74 21.26 18.28
N ARG A 199 8.06 20.23 18.78
CA ARG A 199 8.56 18.85 18.87
C ARG A 199 7.95 17.94 17.82
N SER A 200 7.26 18.50 16.83
CA SER A 200 6.56 17.71 15.82
C SER A 200 7.50 17.10 14.79
N ILE A 201 7.10 15.93 14.31
CA ILE A 201 7.79 15.18 13.26
C ILE A 201 6.82 15.05 12.10
N THR A 202 7.25 15.47 10.91
CA THR A 202 6.50 15.20 9.67
C THR A 202 7.16 14.04 8.95
N THR A 203 6.37 13.03 8.62
CA THR A 203 6.82 11.87 7.85
C THR A 203 6.22 11.92 6.45
N TYR A 204 7.08 11.91 5.45
CA TYR A 204 6.75 11.93 4.03
C TYR A 204 6.91 10.53 3.46
N PHE A 205 5.96 10.14 2.62
CA PHE A 205 5.89 8.85 1.93
C PHE A 205 5.91 9.14 0.44
N TYR A 206 7.07 8.92 -0.17
CA TYR A 206 7.28 9.01 -1.60
C TYR A 206 7.10 7.63 -2.20
N PHE A 207 6.01 7.47 -2.95
CA PHE A 207 5.72 6.24 -3.65
C PHE A 207 6.45 6.26 -4.98
N GLY A 208 7.73 5.86 -4.91
CA GLY A 208 8.57 5.70 -6.07
C GLY A 208 8.15 4.51 -6.94
N LEU A 209 8.94 4.30 -7.99
CA LEU A 209 8.59 3.39 -9.07
C LEU A 209 8.68 1.91 -8.61
N THR A 210 9.73 1.53 -7.89
CA THR A 210 9.91 0.18 -7.34
C THR A 210 10.12 0.16 -5.83
N GLU A 211 10.09 1.34 -5.23
CA GLU A 211 10.44 1.57 -3.84
C GLU A 211 9.49 2.57 -3.20
N LEU A 212 9.23 2.36 -1.92
CA LEU A 212 8.64 3.36 -1.04
C LEU A 212 9.79 4.04 -0.30
N THR A 213 9.96 5.34 -0.51
CA THR A 213 10.89 6.13 0.29
C THR A 213 10.11 6.85 1.39
N VAL A 214 10.47 6.58 2.64
CA VAL A 214 9.91 7.26 3.80
C VAL A 214 10.95 8.18 4.41
N ILE A 215 10.60 9.45 4.59
CA ILE A 215 11.47 10.46 5.19
C ILE A 215 10.76 11.02 6.40
N ALA A 216 11.31 10.85 7.60
CA ALA A 216 10.80 11.51 8.79
C ALA A 216 11.72 12.66 9.19
N LYS A 217 11.14 13.84 9.36
CA LYS A 217 11.84 15.10 9.63
C LYS A 217 11.30 15.73 10.91
N VAL A 218 12.20 16.03 11.84
CA VAL A 218 11.90 16.87 13.00
C VAL A 218 11.79 18.31 12.53
N ASN A 219 10.62 18.92 12.71
CA ASN A 219 10.31 20.20 12.09
C ASN A 219 11.15 21.36 12.62
N ALA A 220 11.45 21.37 13.93
CA ALA A 220 12.23 22.45 14.55
C ALA A 220 13.73 22.42 14.22
N THR A 221 14.34 21.23 14.17
CA THR A 221 15.79 21.09 14.00
C THR A 221 16.19 20.77 12.56
N GLY A 222 15.24 20.33 11.73
CA GLY A 222 15.51 19.84 10.39
C GLY A 222 16.19 18.47 10.35
N ALA A 223 16.46 17.85 11.51
CA ALA A 223 17.00 16.50 11.58
C ALA A 223 16.06 15.52 10.88
N GLU A 224 16.60 14.71 9.96
CA GLU A 224 15.79 13.77 9.20
C GLU A 224 16.42 12.37 9.15
N LYS A 225 15.54 11.38 9.01
CA LYS A 225 15.90 10.00 8.74
C LYS A 225 15.17 9.54 7.49
N ARG A 226 15.92 8.92 6.58
CA ARG A 226 15.41 8.31 5.36
C ARG A 226 15.48 6.79 5.45
N GLN A 227 14.40 6.14 5.04
CA GLN A 227 14.32 4.70 4.84
C GLN A 227 13.75 4.40 3.45
N ILE A 228 14.39 3.49 2.73
CA ILE A 228 13.92 2.99 1.45
C ILE A 228 13.42 1.56 1.65
N VAL A 229 12.18 1.29 1.26
CA VAL A 229 11.54 -0.02 1.36
C VAL A 229 11.23 -0.51 -0.05
N ASN A 230 11.87 -1.61 -0.46
CA ASN A 230 11.59 -2.24 -1.74
C ASN A 230 10.26 -2.99 -1.69
N PHE A 231 9.39 -2.76 -2.69
CA PHE A 231 8.10 -3.47 -2.77
C PHE A 231 8.24 -4.98 -3.01
N THR A 232 9.43 -5.45 -3.43
CA THR A 232 9.75 -6.84 -3.76
C THR A 232 10.25 -7.67 -2.57
N ALA A 233 10.35 -7.09 -1.37
CA ALA A 233 10.87 -7.80 -0.19
C ALA A 233 9.93 -8.90 0.37
N ARG A 234 8.91 -9.35 -0.38
CA ARG A 234 8.03 -10.49 -0.10
C ARG A 234 7.58 -11.21 -1.35
#